data_AF-B1Y4U0-F1
#
_entry.id   AF-B1Y4U0-F1
#
_cell.length_a   1.000
_cell.length_b   1.000
_cell.length_c   1.000
_cell.angle_alpha   90.00
_cell.angle_beta   90.00
_cell.angle_gamma   90.00
#
_symmetry.space_group_name_H-M   'P 1'
#
loop_
_entity.id
_entity.type
_entity.pdbx_description
1 polymer ?
#
loop_
_entity_poly.entity_id
_entity_poly.type
_entity_poly.pdbx_seq_one_letter_code
_entity_poly.pdbx_strand_id
1 'polypeptide(L)'
;MSLIAAMPPPELMPLIPATPSTRIAAQARLRLPLAAAVLSLSLMLAACGGGGASSDETGAAARVPVTSEAEAVRLLDQATFGATPIEVQRVRDLGASAWIDEQMAKPATSSRTHWEMLDRQNKAADPTAVSRTEVYHSFWHNAVSAPDQLRQRVAYALSQIMVVSMVDSGVNDQPRGVTSYYDMLGQHAFGNYRQLLQDVSLHPVMGIYLSHLRNQKEDLAKGRVPDENFAREVMQLFSIGLVELDLDGSASAGGPRETYGADDISGLAKVFTGWSWHCNGDTSDSCFHGWNESAKAYPDRSIASMRSYAKYHSASEKAFLGSTVAGGSDGDASLKVALDRLAAHPNVGPFIGRQLIQRLVTSHPSPAYVERVAKVFNNNGSGVRGDLKAVVKAVLLDTEARAPSAAQRDSFGKLREPVLRLSKVLRAFGATSTSSHWLIGNTDDPGTSLGQTPLRSPSVFNFYRPGYVPPNTLAAARSLTVPEMQITHETSVAGYANFMRSVVQNNGVGETPAGASTRDVQLDLSAARAAAHKPDELVALMNSRLFGGAMPAALADQIQAAVESITIPLLTSTNMVAWEAANSNRVRLALYLSVVSPEFIVQK
;
A
#
# COMPACT_ATOMS: atom_id res chain seq x y z
N MET A 1 1.52 3.40 45.78
CA MET A 1 0.59 4.42 46.27
C MET A 1 -0.38 4.70 45.13
N SER A 2 -1.44 3.89 45.00
CA SER A 2 -2.78 4.08 45.62
C SER A 2 -3.47 5.32 45.03
N LEU A 3 -4.68 5.29 44.46
CA LEU A 3 -5.84 4.45 44.73
C LEU A 3 -6.70 4.20 43.48
N ILE A 4 -7.28 3.00 43.45
CA ILE A 4 -8.43 2.55 42.66
C ILE A 4 -9.70 2.89 43.46
N ALA A 5 -10.75 3.40 42.80
CA ALA A 5 -12.08 3.52 43.38
C ALA A 5 -13.09 2.80 42.47
N ALA A 6 -13.77 1.81 43.04
CA ALA A 6 -14.81 0.99 42.43
C ALA A 6 -16.18 1.70 42.47
N MET A 7 -17.02 1.48 41.45
CA MET A 7 -18.44 1.86 41.43
C MET A 7 -19.34 0.61 41.44
N PRO A 8 -20.54 0.67 42.05
CA PRO A 8 -21.43 -0.48 42.29
C PRO A 8 -22.40 -0.76 41.12
N PRO A 9 -23.11 -1.92 41.10
CA PRO A 9 -23.89 -2.37 39.95
C PRO A 9 -25.31 -1.74 39.91
N PRO A 10 -25.93 -1.61 38.72
CA PRO A 10 -27.30 -1.13 38.61
C PRO A 10 -28.35 -2.24 38.70
N GLU A 11 -29.45 -1.89 39.36
CA GLU A 11 -30.67 -2.68 39.59
C GLU A 11 -31.56 -2.83 38.34
N LEU A 12 -32.45 -3.82 38.43
CA LEU A 12 -33.38 -4.31 37.41
C LEU A 12 -34.56 -3.36 37.10
N MET A 13 -35.02 -3.49 35.85
CA MET A 13 -36.16 -2.89 35.13
C MET A 13 -37.50 -2.75 35.89
N PRO A 14 -38.42 -1.97 35.30
CA PRO A 14 -39.71 -2.54 34.95
C PRO A 14 -40.12 -2.39 33.47
N LEU A 15 -40.74 -3.47 32.98
CA LEU A 15 -41.49 -3.65 31.72
C LEU A 15 -42.74 -2.76 31.65
N ILE A 16 -43.33 -2.62 30.44
CA ILE A 16 -44.78 -2.46 30.07
C ILE A 16 -44.92 -1.59 28.77
N PRO A 17 -45.86 -1.82 27.81
CA PRO A 17 -46.21 -3.02 27.05
C PRO A 17 -46.24 -2.75 25.50
N ALA A 18 -46.53 -3.78 24.69
CA ALA A 18 -46.68 -3.71 23.23
C ALA A 18 -48.12 -3.37 22.77
N THR A 19 -48.29 -2.86 21.53
CA THR A 19 -49.39 -3.09 20.54
C THR A 19 -49.31 -2.06 19.37
N PRO A 20 -50.00 -2.22 18.21
CA PRO A 20 -49.75 -3.22 17.19
C PRO A 20 -49.61 -2.66 15.74
N SER A 21 -48.98 -3.47 14.89
CA SER A 21 -49.19 -3.72 13.44
C SER A 21 -49.86 -2.69 12.53
N THR A 22 -49.19 -2.37 11.41
CA THR A 22 -49.86 -2.28 10.09
C THR A 22 -48.92 -2.75 8.97
N ARG A 23 -49.37 -3.79 8.26
CA ARG A 23 -48.76 -4.34 7.05
C ARG A 23 -49.25 -3.55 5.84
N ILE A 24 -48.36 -3.19 4.92
CA ILE A 24 -48.73 -2.98 3.51
C ILE A 24 -47.68 -3.69 2.65
N ALA A 25 -48.19 -4.61 1.81
CA ALA A 25 -47.45 -5.32 0.77
C ALA A 25 -47.73 -4.68 -0.59
N ALA A 26 -46.72 -4.57 -1.44
CA ALA A 26 -46.84 -4.46 -2.90
C ALA A 26 -45.47 -4.81 -3.52
N GLN A 27 -45.26 -6.06 -3.92
CA GLN A 27 -45.41 -6.58 -5.28
C GLN A 27 -44.33 -6.14 -6.28
N ALA A 28 -43.57 -7.14 -6.71
CA ALA A 28 -42.55 -7.16 -7.74
C ALA A 28 -43.10 -6.82 -9.13
N ARG A 29 -42.25 -6.23 -9.98
CA ARG A 29 -42.28 -6.45 -11.44
C ARG A 29 -40.88 -6.50 -12.04
N LEU A 30 -40.55 -7.71 -12.46
CA LEU A 30 -39.48 -8.10 -13.38
C LEU A 30 -39.77 -7.54 -14.77
N ARG A 31 -38.80 -6.91 -15.44
CA ARG A 31 -38.80 -6.72 -16.91
C ARG A 31 -37.38 -6.80 -17.48
N LEU A 32 -37.11 -7.89 -18.18
CA LEU A 32 -36.09 -8.00 -19.23
C LEU A 32 -36.55 -7.17 -20.46
N PRO A 33 -35.61 -6.76 -21.34
CA PRO A 33 -35.62 -7.42 -22.65
C PRO A 33 -34.23 -7.76 -23.21
N LEU A 34 -34.33 -8.62 -24.21
CA LEU A 34 -33.32 -9.34 -24.98
C LEU A 34 -32.66 -8.47 -26.07
N ALA A 35 -31.44 -8.89 -26.43
CA ALA A 35 -30.86 -8.95 -27.78
C ALA A 35 -30.44 -7.64 -28.50
N ALA A 36 -29.14 -7.55 -28.83
CA ALA A 36 -28.66 -7.68 -30.21
C ALA A 36 -27.13 -7.75 -30.24
N ALA A 37 -26.59 -8.87 -30.72
CA ALA A 37 -25.20 -9.04 -31.09
C ALA A 37 -24.99 -8.44 -32.49
N VAL A 38 -23.96 -7.63 -32.67
CA VAL A 38 -23.46 -7.22 -33.99
C VAL A 38 -22.03 -7.72 -34.12
N LEU A 39 -21.88 -8.77 -34.94
CA LEU A 39 -20.63 -9.20 -35.52
C LEU A 39 -20.29 -8.22 -36.66
N SER A 40 -19.11 -7.60 -36.64
CA SER A 40 -18.54 -6.95 -37.82
C SER A 40 -17.15 -7.48 -38.08
N LEU A 41 -17.11 -8.36 -39.07
CA LEU A 41 -15.96 -8.86 -39.79
C LEU A 41 -15.45 -7.73 -40.72
N SER A 42 -14.15 -7.44 -40.72
CA SER A 42 -13.56 -6.68 -41.83
C SER A 42 -12.18 -7.24 -42.17
N LEU A 43 -12.12 -7.73 -43.40
CA LEU A 43 -11.03 -8.41 -44.07
C LEU A 43 -9.81 -7.53 -44.29
N MET A 44 -8.68 -8.22 -44.40
CA MET A 44 -7.40 -7.75 -44.91
C MET A 44 -7.52 -7.22 -46.35
N LEU A 45 -6.87 -6.09 -46.61
CA LEU A 45 -6.36 -5.74 -47.93
C LEU A 45 -4.83 -5.65 -47.86
N ALA A 46 -4.17 -6.63 -48.49
CA ALA A 46 -2.79 -6.51 -48.89
C ALA A 46 -2.73 -5.64 -50.15
N ALA A 47 -1.93 -4.58 -50.12
CA ALA A 47 -1.54 -3.85 -51.32
C ALA A 47 -0.02 -3.66 -51.30
N CYS A 48 0.64 -4.31 -52.25
CA CYS A 48 2.03 -4.05 -52.61
C CYS A 48 2.13 -2.67 -53.27
N GLY A 49 3.05 -1.83 -52.80
CA GLY A 49 3.43 -0.57 -53.44
C GLY A 49 4.75 -0.09 -52.85
N GLY A 50 5.82 -0.16 -53.65
CA GLY A 50 7.18 0.15 -53.22
C GLY A 50 7.54 1.64 -53.30
N GLY A 51 8.66 1.97 -52.65
CA GLY A 51 9.53 3.09 -52.98
C GLY A 51 9.18 4.44 -52.34
N GLY A 52 9.93 4.82 -51.30
CA GLY A 52 9.96 6.19 -50.81
C GLY A 52 10.39 6.29 -49.35
N ALA A 53 11.67 6.57 -49.13
CA ALA A 53 12.20 6.90 -47.81
C ALA A 53 11.58 8.23 -47.32
N SER A 54 10.76 8.15 -46.29
CA SER A 54 10.43 9.28 -45.41
C SER A 54 10.25 8.75 -44.00
N SER A 55 11.21 9.10 -43.15
CA SER A 55 11.21 8.85 -41.72
C SER A 55 10.12 9.68 -41.03
N ASP A 56 8.94 9.09 -40.89
CA ASP A 56 7.95 9.49 -39.90
C ASP A 56 7.88 8.40 -38.82
N GLU A 57 8.82 8.46 -37.87
CA GLU A 57 8.67 7.77 -36.59
C GLU A 57 7.61 8.49 -35.76
N THR A 58 6.34 8.16 -36.00
CA THR A 58 5.33 8.28 -34.94
C THR A 58 5.71 7.28 -33.86
N GLY A 59 6.23 7.76 -32.73
CA GLY A 59 6.76 6.98 -31.63
C GLY A 59 5.75 5.98 -31.06
N ALA A 60 5.76 4.75 -31.58
CA ALA A 60 5.34 3.59 -30.82
C ALA A 60 6.32 3.45 -29.66
N ALA A 61 5.86 3.63 -28.42
CA ALA A 61 6.67 3.39 -27.24
C ALA A 61 7.40 2.04 -27.40
N ALA A 62 8.73 2.08 -27.43
CA ALA A 62 9.55 0.89 -27.67
C ALA A 62 9.10 -0.22 -26.72
N ARG A 63 8.63 -1.35 -27.27
CA ARG A 63 8.26 -2.52 -26.47
C ARG A 63 9.49 -2.93 -25.69
N VAL A 64 9.43 -2.96 -24.36
CA VAL A 64 10.41 -3.66 -23.52
C VAL A 64 9.99 -5.12 -23.50
N PRO A 65 10.60 -6.00 -24.31
CA PRO A 65 10.18 -7.39 -24.40
C PRO A 65 10.41 -8.09 -23.06
N VAL A 66 9.52 -9.03 -22.73
CA VAL A 66 9.68 -9.93 -21.59
C VAL A 66 9.75 -11.34 -22.16
N THR A 67 10.94 -11.91 -22.13
CA THR A 67 11.26 -13.13 -22.88
C THR A 67 11.15 -14.39 -22.04
N SER A 68 11.29 -14.26 -20.73
CA SER A 68 11.23 -15.38 -19.76
C SER A 68 10.14 -15.21 -18.71
N GLU A 69 9.75 -16.33 -18.09
CA GLU A 69 8.85 -16.34 -16.93
C GLU A 69 9.43 -15.57 -15.73
N ALA A 70 10.74 -15.73 -15.49
CA ALA A 70 11.44 -15.04 -14.41
C ALA A 70 11.38 -13.50 -14.56
N GLU A 71 11.54 -12.98 -15.78
CA GLU A 71 11.41 -11.54 -16.05
C GLU A 71 9.98 -11.03 -15.80
N ALA A 72 8.97 -11.81 -16.18
CA ALA A 72 7.56 -11.48 -15.94
C ALA A 72 7.24 -11.48 -14.43
N VAL A 73 7.64 -12.53 -13.71
CA VAL A 73 7.45 -12.62 -12.25
C VAL A 73 8.18 -11.50 -11.53
N ARG A 74 9.40 -11.15 -11.93
CA ARG A 74 10.13 -10.01 -11.35
C ARG A 74 9.40 -8.68 -11.55
N LEU A 75 8.81 -8.43 -12.73
CA LEU A 75 7.93 -7.26 -12.93
C LEU A 75 6.76 -7.29 -11.95
N LEU A 76 6.05 -8.42 -11.89
CA LEU A 76 4.83 -8.54 -11.10
C LEU A 76 5.09 -8.48 -9.59
N ASP A 77 6.19 -9.03 -9.10
CA ASP A 77 6.58 -8.92 -7.69
C ASP A 77 6.88 -7.46 -7.29
N GLN A 78 7.36 -6.65 -8.23
CA GLN A 78 7.68 -5.22 -8.01
C GLN A 78 6.46 -4.32 -8.22
N ALA A 79 5.59 -4.69 -9.17
CA ALA A 79 4.46 -3.89 -9.64
C ALA A 79 3.11 -4.31 -9.05
N THR A 80 3.00 -5.44 -8.36
CA THR A 80 1.75 -5.95 -7.78
C THR A 80 1.98 -6.48 -6.36
N PHE A 81 0.94 -7.03 -5.72
CA PHE A 81 1.06 -7.75 -4.46
C PHE A 81 1.53 -9.21 -4.63
N GLY A 82 1.83 -9.64 -5.86
CA GLY A 82 2.30 -10.99 -6.18
C GLY A 82 1.84 -11.45 -7.56
N ALA A 83 2.71 -12.18 -8.26
CA ALA A 83 2.39 -12.75 -9.56
C ALA A 83 1.27 -13.80 -9.48
N THR A 84 0.38 -13.81 -10.49
CA THR A 84 -0.51 -14.93 -10.78
C THR A 84 -0.11 -15.52 -12.14
N PRO A 85 -0.40 -16.80 -12.44
CA PRO A 85 -0.05 -17.38 -13.74
C PRO A 85 -0.67 -16.63 -14.93
N ILE A 86 -1.89 -16.13 -14.74
CA ILE A 86 -2.61 -15.37 -15.77
C ILE A 86 -1.87 -14.05 -16.05
N GLU A 87 -1.48 -13.33 -15.01
CA GLU A 87 -0.73 -12.07 -15.17
C GLU A 87 0.68 -12.30 -15.71
N VAL A 88 1.34 -13.40 -15.33
CA VAL A 88 2.65 -13.79 -15.89
C VAL A 88 2.53 -13.98 -17.40
N GLN A 89 1.53 -14.72 -17.86
CA GLN A 89 1.31 -14.89 -19.29
C GLN A 89 0.95 -13.57 -19.98
N ARG A 90 0.10 -12.74 -19.36
CA ARG A 90 -0.28 -11.43 -19.90
C ARG A 90 0.92 -10.50 -20.09
N VAL A 91 1.86 -10.48 -19.14
CA VAL A 91 3.10 -9.70 -19.25
C VAL A 91 3.98 -10.23 -20.38
N ARG A 92 4.09 -11.54 -20.55
CA ARG A 92 4.87 -12.15 -21.65
C ARG A 92 4.28 -11.82 -23.02
N ASP A 93 2.96 -11.78 -23.12
CA ASP A 93 2.26 -11.48 -24.38
C ASP A 93 2.37 -9.98 -24.75
N LEU A 94 2.26 -9.08 -23.77
CA LEU A 94 2.25 -7.63 -24.01
C LEU A 94 3.64 -6.98 -23.97
N GLY A 95 4.56 -7.51 -23.18
CA GLY A 95 5.76 -6.82 -22.73
C GLY A 95 5.50 -5.85 -21.57
N ALA A 96 6.57 -5.42 -20.90
CA ALA A 96 6.48 -4.72 -19.61
C ALA A 96 5.77 -3.35 -19.72
N SER A 97 6.16 -2.51 -20.68
CA SER A 97 5.56 -1.16 -20.80
C SER A 97 4.07 -1.22 -21.12
N ALA A 98 3.65 -2.06 -22.07
CA ALA A 98 2.26 -2.15 -22.48
C ALA A 98 1.37 -2.74 -21.36
N TRP A 99 1.89 -3.71 -20.60
CA TRP A 99 1.19 -4.21 -19.41
C TRP A 99 1.04 -3.12 -18.34
N ILE A 100 2.08 -2.31 -18.09
CA ILE A 100 1.98 -1.16 -17.15
C ILE A 100 0.91 -0.18 -17.63
N ASP A 101 0.89 0.17 -18.92
CA ASP A 101 -0.12 1.07 -19.49
C ASP A 101 -1.54 0.51 -19.35
N GLU A 102 -1.72 -0.80 -19.57
CA GLU A 102 -3.00 -1.49 -19.32
C GLU A 102 -3.42 -1.38 -17.85
N GLN A 103 -2.52 -1.64 -16.91
CA GLN A 103 -2.82 -1.56 -15.47
C GLN A 103 -3.15 -0.13 -15.02
N MET A 104 -2.43 0.87 -15.54
CA MET A 104 -2.68 2.27 -15.24
C MET A 104 -4.06 2.76 -15.72
N ALA A 105 -4.59 2.15 -16.78
CA ALA A 105 -5.91 2.45 -17.34
C ALA A 105 -7.07 1.79 -16.57
N LYS A 106 -6.80 0.82 -15.68
CA LYS A 106 -7.86 0.15 -14.91
C LYS A 106 -8.53 1.13 -13.92
N PRO A 107 -9.87 1.07 -13.78
CA PRO A 107 -10.59 1.82 -12.75
C PRO A 107 -10.05 1.50 -11.36
N ALA A 108 -10.05 2.50 -10.47
CA ALA A 108 -9.58 2.32 -9.11
C ALA A 108 -10.56 1.44 -8.31
N THR A 109 -10.03 0.40 -7.63
CA THR A 109 -10.79 -0.37 -6.65
C THR A 109 -10.75 0.33 -5.29
N SER A 110 -11.94 0.57 -4.72
CA SER A 110 -12.15 1.31 -3.48
C SER A 110 -12.13 0.40 -2.25
N SER A 111 -11.15 0.61 -1.36
CA SER A 111 -11.11 -0.03 -0.04
C SER A 111 -12.25 0.46 0.84
N ARG A 112 -12.62 1.74 0.75
CA ARG A 112 -13.74 2.30 1.52
C ARG A 112 -15.07 1.66 1.16
N THR A 113 -15.30 1.31 -0.10
CA THR A 113 -16.57 0.68 -0.52
C THR A 113 -16.73 -0.71 0.09
N HIS A 114 -15.66 -1.50 0.12
CA HIS A 114 -15.67 -2.80 0.82
C HIS A 114 -15.85 -2.60 2.34
N TRP A 115 -15.15 -1.64 2.93
CA TRP A 115 -15.29 -1.31 4.34
C TRP A 115 -16.71 -0.86 4.71
N GLU A 116 -17.34 0.03 3.95
CA GLU A 116 -18.70 0.52 4.18
C GLU A 116 -19.74 -0.60 4.02
N MET A 117 -19.45 -1.60 3.19
CA MET A 117 -20.28 -2.82 3.08
C MET A 117 -20.22 -3.63 4.37
N LEU A 118 -19.02 -3.90 4.90
CA LEU A 118 -18.84 -4.61 6.17
C LEU A 118 -19.41 -3.81 7.36
N ASP A 119 -19.19 -2.49 7.39
CA ASP A 119 -19.71 -1.62 8.45
C ASP A 119 -21.24 -1.63 8.52
N ARG A 120 -21.92 -1.61 7.37
CA ARG A 120 -23.38 -1.75 7.32
C ARG A 120 -23.86 -3.10 7.85
N GLN A 121 -23.15 -4.19 7.56
CA GLN A 121 -23.49 -5.52 8.05
C GLN A 121 -23.29 -5.62 9.57
N ASN A 122 -22.14 -5.15 10.06
CA ASN A 122 -21.86 -5.13 11.50
C ASN A 122 -22.90 -4.29 12.26
N LYS A 123 -23.26 -3.11 11.74
CA LYS A 123 -24.28 -2.25 12.36
C LYS A 123 -25.71 -2.78 12.28
N ALA A 124 -26.00 -3.65 11.31
CA ALA A 124 -27.27 -4.37 11.28
C ALA A 124 -27.39 -5.39 12.42
N ALA A 125 -26.26 -5.93 12.90
CA ALA A 125 -26.21 -6.84 14.05
C ALA A 125 -26.08 -6.09 15.39
N ASP A 126 -25.23 -5.07 15.45
CA ASP A 126 -25.00 -4.19 16.60
C ASP A 126 -24.86 -2.73 16.15
N PRO A 127 -25.87 -1.87 16.35
CA PRO A 127 -25.84 -0.47 15.95
C PRO A 127 -24.69 0.36 16.55
N THR A 128 -24.05 -0.12 17.61
CA THR A 128 -22.91 0.53 18.28
C THR A 128 -21.55 0.05 17.77
N ALA A 129 -21.52 -0.93 16.86
CA ALA A 129 -20.30 -1.48 16.31
C ALA A 129 -19.43 -0.40 15.62
N VAL A 130 -18.13 -0.48 15.87
CA VAL A 130 -17.12 0.35 15.21
C VAL A 130 -16.17 -0.55 14.45
N SER A 131 -16.29 -0.53 13.13
CA SER A 131 -15.64 -1.48 12.23
C SER A 131 -14.15 -1.17 12.00
N ARG A 132 -13.32 -1.27 13.04
CA ARG A 132 -11.88 -0.93 12.98
C ARG A 132 -11.07 -2.00 12.26
N THR A 133 -11.32 -3.28 12.57
CA THR A 133 -10.62 -4.42 11.98
C THR A 133 -10.90 -4.53 10.47
N GLU A 134 -12.08 -4.11 10.06
CA GLU A 134 -12.55 -4.13 8.68
C GLU A 134 -11.71 -3.26 7.74
N VAL A 135 -10.93 -2.31 8.28
CA VAL A 135 -9.94 -1.55 7.50
C VAL A 135 -8.87 -2.51 6.95
N TYR A 136 -8.36 -3.42 7.77
CA TYR A 136 -7.37 -4.41 7.37
C TYR A 136 -7.98 -5.44 6.43
N HIS A 137 -9.21 -5.88 6.71
CA HIS A 137 -9.96 -6.77 5.83
C HIS A 137 -10.10 -6.19 4.41
N SER A 138 -10.44 -4.90 4.32
CA SER A 138 -10.59 -4.20 3.04
C SER A 138 -9.26 -3.98 2.32
N PHE A 139 -8.17 -3.77 3.06
CA PHE A 139 -6.83 -3.80 2.48
C PHE A 139 -6.53 -5.17 1.87
N TRP A 140 -6.73 -6.26 2.59
CA TRP A 140 -6.42 -7.62 2.10
C TRP A 140 -7.31 -8.05 0.94
N HIS A 141 -8.60 -7.67 0.95
CA HIS A 141 -9.49 -7.79 -0.19
C HIS A 141 -8.87 -7.19 -1.45
N ASN A 142 -8.43 -5.92 -1.39
CA ASN A 142 -7.87 -5.25 -2.55
C ASN A 142 -6.49 -5.81 -2.94
N ALA A 143 -5.60 -6.02 -1.96
CA ALA A 143 -4.25 -6.52 -2.19
C ALA A 143 -4.28 -7.86 -2.93
N VAL A 144 -5.20 -8.77 -2.56
CA VAL A 144 -5.26 -10.10 -3.16
C VAL A 144 -6.14 -10.15 -4.40
N SER A 145 -7.28 -9.45 -4.46
CA SER A 145 -8.29 -9.68 -5.50
C SER A 145 -8.53 -8.52 -6.48
N ALA A 146 -8.09 -7.30 -6.18
CA ALA A 146 -8.39 -6.16 -7.04
C ALA A 146 -7.73 -6.29 -8.43
N PRO A 147 -8.41 -5.89 -9.52
CA PRO A 147 -7.86 -5.97 -10.87
C PRO A 147 -6.79 -4.89 -11.17
N ASP A 148 -6.84 -3.73 -10.52
CA ASP A 148 -5.92 -2.59 -10.65
C ASP A 148 -4.66 -2.73 -9.77
N GLN A 149 -4.00 -3.88 -9.86
CA GLN A 149 -2.91 -4.27 -8.96
C GLN A 149 -1.76 -3.26 -8.89
N LEU A 150 -1.39 -2.64 -10.00
CA LEU A 150 -0.35 -1.61 -9.99
C LEU A 150 -0.77 -0.40 -9.15
N ARG A 151 -2.03 0.02 -9.25
CA ARG A 151 -2.55 1.14 -8.46
C ARG A 151 -2.53 0.81 -6.98
N GLN A 152 -2.98 -0.38 -6.60
CA GLN A 152 -2.97 -0.84 -5.20
C GLN A 152 -1.53 -0.92 -4.66
N ARG A 153 -0.58 -1.41 -5.47
CA ARG A 153 0.83 -1.52 -5.07
C ARG A 153 1.51 -0.17 -4.90
N VAL A 154 1.19 0.81 -5.76
CA VAL A 154 1.67 2.19 -5.64
C VAL A 154 0.99 2.90 -4.47
N ALA A 155 -0.32 2.70 -4.23
CA ALA A 155 -1.02 3.23 -3.06
C ALA A 155 -0.36 2.73 -1.75
N TYR A 156 0.00 1.45 -1.68
CA TYR A 156 0.76 0.91 -0.55
C TYR A 156 2.13 1.57 -0.40
N ALA A 157 2.88 1.75 -1.49
CA ALA A 157 4.15 2.49 -1.46
C ALA A 157 3.97 3.94 -0.97
N LEU A 158 2.93 4.63 -1.42
CA LEU A 158 2.61 5.99 -0.99
C LEU A 158 2.15 6.04 0.46
N SER A 159 1.40 5.05 0.97
CA SER A 159 1.01 5.00 2.39
C SER A 159 2.19 4.86 3.34
N GLN A 160 3.31 4.36 2.81
CA GLN A 160 4.57 4.19 3.50
C GLN A 160 5.48 5.43 3.43
N ILE A 161 5.13 6.42 2.61
CA ILE A 161 5.80 7.72 2.48
C ILE A 161 4.93 8.80 3.15
N MET A 162 3.64 8.87 2.77
CA MET A 162 2.61 9.74 3.31
C MET A 162 1.93 9.05 4.51
N VAL A 163 2.68 8.89 5.59
CA VAL A 163 2.31 8.01 6.70
C VAL A 163 1.15 8.56 7.52
N VAL A 164 0.11 7.74 7.71
CA VAL A 164 -0.84 7.81 8.82
C VAL A 164 -0.84 6.46 9.52
N SER A 165 -1.22 6.42 10.80
CA SER A 165 -1.19 5.16 11.56
C SER A 165 -2.39 4.98 12.48
N MET A 166 -3.05 3.82 12.38
CA MET A 166 -4.07 3.36 13.32
C MET A 166 -3.49 2.85 14.65
N VAL A 167 -2.19 3.01 14.90
CA VAL A 167 -1.62 2.95 16.26
C VAL A 167 -2.01 4.20 17.04
N ASP A 168 -2.12 5.35 16.36
CA ASP A 168 -2.69 6.56 16.97
C ASP A 168 -4.18 6.38 17.23
N SER A 169 -4.63 6.69 18.45
CA SER A 169 -6.02 6.50 18.86
C SER A 169 -6.98 7.40 18.10
N GLY A 170 -6.59 8.64 17.81
CA GLY A 170 -7.39 9.60 17.05
C GLY A 170 -7.65 9.11 15.62
N VAL A 171 -6.65 8.54 14.97
CA VAL A 171 -6.76 7.92 13.65
C VAL A 171 -7.56 6.61 13.70
N ASN A 172 -7.30 5.77 14.71
CA ASN A 172 -7.99 4.48 14.90
C ASN A 172 -9.51 4.63 15.15
N ASP A 173 -9.94 5.80 15.64
CA ASP A 173 -11.35 6.17 15.78
C ASP A 173 -11.99 6.70 14.48
N GLN A 174 -11.23 6.75 13.37
CA GLN A 174 -11.69 7.19 12.06
C GLN A 174 -11.58 6.11 10.97
N PRO A 175 -12.10 4.89 11.14
CA PRO A 175 -11.89 3.80 10.17
C PRO A 175 -12.42 4.11 8.75
N ARG A 176 -13.55 4.81 8.63
CA ARG A 176 -14.04 5.32 7.33
C ARG A 176 -13.10 6.35 6.70
N GLY A 177 -12.52 7.23 7.53
CA GLY A 177 -11.54 8.22 7.10
C GLY A 177 -10.25 7.55 6.64
N VAL A 178 -9.77 6.52 7.35
CA VAL A 178 -8.53 5.80 7.02
C VAL A 178 -8.66 5.09 5.67
N THR A 179 -9.79 4.45 5.41
CA THR A 179 -10.05 3.82 4.10
C THR A 179 -10.18 4.84 2.98
N SER A 180 -10.80 6.00 3.24
CA SER A 180 -10.81 7.13 2.30
C SER A 180 -9.41 7.70 2.03
N TYR A 181 -8.54 7.78 3.05
CA TYR A 181 -7.16 8.22 2.90
C TYR A 181 -6.40 7.27 1.98
N TYR A 182 -6.54 5.96 2.19
CA TYR A 182 -5.92 4.95 1.33
C TYR A 182 -6.43 5.01 -0.12
N ASP A 183 -7.75 5.20 -0.31
CA ASP A 183 -8.33 5.37 -1.64
C ASP A 183 -7.81 6.64 -2.34
N MET A 184 -7.64 7.75 -1.62
CA MET A 184 -7.05 8.99 -2.15
C MET A 184 -5.61 8.76 -2.64
N LEU A 185 -4.80 7.99 -1.92
CA LEU A 185 -3.47 7.59 -2.38
C LEU A 185 -3.54 6.77 -3.68
N GLY A 186 -4.52 5.87 -3.81
CA GLY A 186 -4.76 5.12 -5.05
C GLY A 186 -5.23 5.99 -6.22
N GLN A 187 -6.05 7.00 -5.97
CA GLN A 187 -6.45 7.99 -6.99
C GLN A 187 -5.24 8.78 -7.50
N HIS A 188 -4.30 9.14 -6.61
CA HIS A 188 -3.07 9.86 -6.96
C HIS A 188 -1.91 8.99 -7.40
N ALA A 189 -2.03 7.67 -7.39
CA ALA A 189 -0.97 6.74 -7.77
C ALA A 189 -0.33 7.07 -9.13
N PHE A 190 -1.12 7.61 -10.07
CA PHE A 190 -0.68 8.04 -11.40
C PHE A 190 -1.04 9.52 -11.68
N GLY A 191 -1.25 10.30 -10.62
CA GLY A 191 -1.64 11.71 -10.69
C GLY A 191 -0.44 12.66 -10.69
N ASN A 192 -0.62 13.85 -10.12
CA ASN A 192 0.46 14.82 -9.95
C ASN A 192 0.85 14.97 -8.47
N TYR A 193 2.16 14.96 -8.19
CA TYR A 193 2.70 15.03 -6.83
C TYR A 193 2.27 16.28 -6.06
N ARG A 194 2.15 17.43 -6.73
CA ARG A 194 1.68 18.67 -6.10
C ARG A 194 0.23 18.54 -5.63
N GLN A 195 -0.61 17.86 -6.39
CA GLN A 195 -1.99 17.59 -5.98
C GLN A 195 -2.05 16.56 -4.86
N LEU A 196 -1.26 15.48 -4.95
CA LEU A 196 -1.13 14.51 -3.87
C LEU A 196 -0.74 15.19 -2.55
N LEU A 197 0.25 16.09 -2.56
CA LEU A 197 0.70 16.79 -1.37
C LEU A 197 -0.43 17.64 -0.76
N GLN A 198 -1.24 18.31 -1.58
CA GLN A 198 -2.40 19.08 -1.12
C GLN A 198 -3.48 18.20 -0.51
N ASP A 199 -3.84 17.13 -1.19
CA ASP A 199 -4.93 16.26 -0.74
C ASP A 199 -4.51 15.52 0.54
N VAL A 200 -3.22 15.18 0.69
CA VAL A 200 -2.64 14.73 1.96
C VAL A 200 -2.73 15.82 3.03
N SER A 201 -2.27 17.04 2.75
CA SER A 201 -2.33 18.17 3.72
C SER A 201 -3.75 18.50 4.18
N LEU A 202 -4.75 18.29 3.34
CA LEU A 202 -6.15 18.60 3.64
C LEU A 202 -6.96 17.39 4.09
N HIS A 203 -6.41 16.17 4.07
CA HIS A 203 -7.17 15.01 4.52
C HIS A 203 -7.33 15.05 6.05
N PRO A 204 -8.55 14.90 6.60
CA PRO A 204 -8.78 15.03 8.05
C PRO A 204 -8.01 13.99 8.87
N VAL A 205 -7.80 12.78 8.36
CA VAL A 205 -6.97 11.76 9.02
C VAL A 205 -5.51 12.21 9.17
N MET A 206 -4.94 12.85 8.15
CA MET A 206 -3.59 13.43 8.24
C MET A 206 -3.58 14.61 9.22
N GLY A 207 -4.62 15.45 9.17
CA GLY A 207 -4.90 16.51 10.14
C GLY A 207 -4.86 16.06 11.60
N ILE A 208 -5.46 14.90 11.88
CA ILE A 208 -5.43 14.28 13.20
C ILE A 208 -4.03 13.76 13.52
N TYR A 209 -3.44 12.97 12.61
CA TYR A 209 -2.18 12.27 12.85
C TYR A 209 -1.00 13.21 13.11
N LEU A 210 -0.93 14.33 12.38
CA LEU A 210 0.13 15.33 12.50
C LEU A 210 -0.33 16.64 13.12
N SER A 211 -1.43 16.56 13.89
CA SER A 211 -1.93 17.60 14.79
C SER A 211 -2.20 18.99 14.19
N HIS A 212 -2.30 19.13 12.86
CA HIS A 212 -2.66 20.42 12.24
C HIS A 212 -4.16 20.63 12.05
N LEU A 213 -4.98 19.59 12.26
CA LEU A 213 -6.43 19.77 12.41
C LEU A 213 -6.71 20.58 13.68
N ARG A 214 -7.39 21.72 13.53
CA ARG A 214 -7.69 22.71 14.58
C ARG A 214 -6.45 23.46 15.09
N ASN A 215 -5.35 23.44 14.36
CA ASN A 215 -4.20 24.28 14.68
C ASN A 215 -4.63 25.75 14.66
N GLN A 216 -4.29 26.50 15.70
CA GLN A 216 -4.72 27.89 15.85
C GLN A 216 -3.53 28.82 15.62
N LYS A 217 -3.83 29.99 15.06
CA LYS A 217 -2.90 31.11 15.02
C LYS A 217 -2.33 31.46 16.40
N GLU A 218 -1.19 32.11 16.34
CA GLU A 218 -0.52 32.71 17.48
C GLU A 218 -1.45 33.63 18.28
N ASP A 219 -1.25 33.67 19.60
CA ASP A 219 -1.90 34.59 20.52
C ASP A 219 -0.87 35.02 21.57
N LEU A 220 -0.23 36.15 21.31
CA LEU A 220 0.86 36.68 22.13
C LEU A 220 0.41 37.01 23.56
N ALA A 221 -0.87 37.34 23.76
CA ALA A 221 -1.39 37.63 25.09
C ALA A 221 -1.50 36.36 25.96
N LYS A 222 -1.64 35.19 25.33
CA LYS A 222 -1.75 33.88 26.01
C LYS A 222 -0.52 32.99 25.82
N GLY A 223 0.50 33.47 25.09
CA GLY A 223 1.69 32.71 24.74
C GLY A 223 1.44 31.53 23.79
N ARG A 224 0.31 31.52 23.05
CA ARG A 224 0.04 30.44 22.09
C ARG A 224 0.88 30.64 20.84
N VAL A 225 1.55 29.58 20.40
CA VAL A 225 2.22 29.47 19.11
C VAL A 225 1.52 28.41 18.24
N PRO A 226 1.55 28.53 16.90
CA PRO A 226 1.07 27.48 16.01
C PRO A 226 1.75 26.14 16.27
N ASP A 227 1.02 25.03 16.13
CA ASP A 227 1.61 23.69 16.12
C ASP A 227 2.49 23.53 14.86
N GLU A 228 3.73 23.11 15.07
CA GLU A 228 4.78 22.99 14.06
C GLU A 228 4.93 21.58 13.47
N ASN A 229 4.24 20.58 14.03
CA ASN A 229 4.44 19.17 13.70
C ASN A 229 4.24 18.91 12.19
N PHE A 230 3.07 19.25 11.63
CA PHE A 230 2.84 19.08 10.19
C PHE A 230 3.80 19.89 9.31
N ALA A 231 4.18 21.10 9.72
CA ALA A 231 5.14 21.92 8.97
C ALA A 231 6.51 21.26 8.89
N ARG A 232 6.97 20.63 9.98
CA ARG A 232 8.20 19.84 9.99
C ARG A 232 8.08 18.61 9.09
N GLU A 233 7.04 17.80 9.27
CA GLU A 233 6.95 16.51 8.58
C GLU A 233 6.64 16.66 7.08
N VAL A 234 5.88 17.68 6.67
CA VAL A 234 5.64 17.94 5.24
C VAL A 234 6.93 18.30 4.51
N MET A 235 7.87 19.00 5.18
CA MET A 235 9.21 19.26 4.65
C MET A 235 10.10 18.01 4.74
N GLN A 236 10.22 17.43 5.93
CA GLN A 236 11.20 16.38 6.25
C GLN A 236 10.88 15.03 5.61
N LEU A 237 9.63 14.59 5.64
CA LEU A 237 9.23 13.24 5.27
C LEU A 237 8.50 13.20 3.94
N PHE A 238 7.72 14.23 3.62
CA PHE A 238 6.83 14.24 2.46
C PHE A 238 7.32 15.10 1.30
N SER A 239 8.50 15.72 1.38
CA SER A 239 8.99 16.50 0.23
C SER A 239 10.50 16.61 0.12
N ILE A 240 11.17 17.36 0.98
CA ILE A 240 12.53 17.87 0.73
C ILE A 240 13.61 17.15 1.54
N GLY A 241 13.25 16.35 2.54
CA GLY A 241 14.23 15.63 3.35
C GLY A 241 14.89 16.55 4.38
N LEU A 242 15.97 16.07 5.00
CA LEU A 242 16.77 16.83 5.96
C LEU A 242 17.97 17.54 5.33
N VAL A 243 18.49 17.00 4.22
CA VAL A 243 19.77 17.43 3.65
C VAL A 243 19.61 17.73 2.17
N GLU A 244 20.29 18.76 1.68
CA GLU A 244 20.31 19.11 0.26
C GLU A 244 20.87 17.95 -0.57
N LEU A 245 20.19 17.65 -1.68
CA LEU A 245 20.50 16.53 -2.55
C LEU A 245 20.89 16.99 -3.94
N ASP A 246 21.92 16.35 -4.48
CA ASP A 246 22.16 16.34 -5.92
C ASP A 246 21.11 15.44 -6.60
N LEU A 247 21.01 15.54 -7.92
CA LEU A 247 19.95 14.87 -8.67
C LEU A 247 20.00 13.34 -8.57
N ASP A 248 21.19 12.79 -8.29
CA ASP A 248 21.45 11.37 -8.07
C ASP A 248 21.12 10.90 -6.64
N GLY A 249 20.60 11.79 -5.79
CA GLY A 249 20.19 11.52 -4.41
C GLY A 249 21.35 11.41 -3.41
N SER A 250 22.58 11.74 -3.83
CA SER A 250 23.69 11.96 -2.90
C SER A 250 23.57 13.35 -2.25
N ALA A 251 24.23 13.55 -1.11
CA ALA A 251 24.29 14.86 -0.47
C ALA A 251 25.13 15.82 -1.33
N SER A 252 24.68 17.06 -1.48
CA SER A 252 25.35 18.02 -2.36
C SER A 252 26.83 18.26 -2.03
N ALA A 253 27.60 18.60 -3.06
CA ALA A 253 29.02 18.91 -2.95
C ALA A 253 29.29 19.99 -1.87
N GLY A 254 30.24 19.70 -0.97
CA GLY A 254 30.53 20.55 0.20
C GLY A 254 30.08 19.95 1.54
N GLY A 255 29.37 18.82 1.51
CA GLY A 255 28.92 18.07 2.69
C GLY A 255 27.44 18.31 3.00
N PRO A 256 26.87 17.57 3.97
CA PRO A 256 25.44 17.67 4.29
C PRO A 256 25.07 19.09 4.76
N ARG A 257 24.23 19.78 3.98
CA ARG A 257 23.61 21.05 4.35
C ARG A 257 22.13 20.82 4.64
N GLU A 258 21.62 21.42 5.71
CA GLU A 258 20.21 21.30 6.07
C GLU A 258 19.32 22.00 5.03
N THR A 259 18.18 21.40 4.70
CA THR A 259 17.23 21.96 3.71
C THR A 259 16.31 23.05 4.25
N TYR A 260 16.16 23.12 5.57
CA TYR A 260 15.30 24.08 6.26
C TYR A 260 15.79 24.27 7.71
N GLY A 261 15.51 25.43 8.30
CA GLY A 261 15.81 25.77 9.69
C GLY A 261 14.56 25.98 10.55
N ALA A 262 14.77 26.39 11.80
CA ALA A 262 13.67 26.67 12.74
C ALA A 262 12.71 27.75 12.22
N ASP A 263 13.22 28.80 11.58
CA ASP A 263 12.41 29.89 11.03
C ASP A 263 11.48 29.42 9.91
N ASP A 264 11.94 28.49 9.06
CA ASP A 264 11.12 27.89 8.00
C ASP A 264 9.96 27.08 8.60
N ILE A 265 10.23 26.34 9.68
CA ILE A 265 9.21 25.56 10.40
C ILE A 265 8.16 26.50 10.98
N SER A 266 8.57 27.50 11.76
CA SER A 266 7.63 28.43 12.41
C SER A 266 6.85 29.27 11.38
N GLY A 267 7.49 29.66 10.28
CA GLY A 267 6.84 30.37 9.18
C GLY A 267 5.82 29.52 8.44
N LEU A 268 6.18 28.28 8.12
CA LEU A 268 5.28 27.34 7.46
C LEU A 268 4.15 26.86 8.39
N ALA A 269 4.38 26.72 9.69
CA ALA A 269 3.36 26.35 10.67
C ALA A 269 2.18 27.34 10.67
N LYS A 270 2.45 28.64 10.48
CA LYS A 270 1.40 29.66 10.32
C LYS A 270 0.49 29.39 9.12
N VAL A 271 1.00 28.82 8.03
CA VAL A 271 0.19 28.43 6.85
C VAL A 271 -0.83 27.35 7.22
N PHE A 272 -0.44 26.43 8.11
CA PHE A 272 -1.25 25.30 8.54
C PHE A 272 -2.15 25.61 9.76
N THR A 273 -2.28 26.86 10.15
CA THR A 273 -3.30 27.29 11.13
C THR A 273 -4.66 27.48 10.47
N GLY A 274 -5.74 27.31 11.24
CA GLY A 274 -7.11 27.56 10.79
C GLY A 274 -7.73 26.44 9.94
N TRP A 275 -7.05 25.31 9.73
CA TRP A 275 -7.63 24.17 9.01
C TRP A 275 -8.40 23.27 9.97
N SER A 276 -9.64 22.95 9.62
CA SER A 276 -10.45 22.04 10.43
C SER A 276 -11.52 21.35 9.59
N TRP A 277 -12.40 20.64 10.26
CA TRP A 277 -13.50 19.86 9.72
C TRP A 277 -14.35 20.60 8.70
N HIS A 278 -14.80 19.87 7.69
CA HIS A 278 -15.88 20.31 6.83
C HIS A 278 -17.22 19.94 7.46
N CYS A 279 -18.14 20.92 7.61
CA CYS A 279 -19.45 20.73 8.25
C CYS A 279 -20.58 21.28 7.37
N ASN A 280 -20.62 20.91 6.09
CA ASN A 280 -21.66 21.34 5.13
C ASN A 280 -21.92 22.86 5.13
N GLY A 281 -20.86 23.65 5.04
CA GLY A 281 -20.95 25.12 5.04
C GLY A 281 -20.89 25.81 6.42
N ASP A 282 -21.05 25.10 7.53
CA ASP A 282 -20.93 25.67 8.89
C ASP A 282 -19.47 26.07 9.20
N THR A 283 -19.25 27.37 9.40
CA THR A 283 -17.95 27.96 9.76
C THR A 283 -17.87 28.43 11.21
N SER A 284 -18.76 27.95 12.08
CA SER A 284 -18.78 28.30 13.50
C SER A 284 -17.57 27.76 14.26
N ASP A 285 -17.26 28.39 15.40
CA ASP A 285 -16.29 27.90 16.38
C ASP A 285 -16.58 26.45 16.79
N SER A 286 -17.87 26.09 16.85
CA SER A 286 -18.31 24.76 17.25
C SER A 286 -17.99 23.70 16.19
N CYS A 287 -18.09 24.01 14.89
CA CYS A 287 -17.58 23.12 13.84
C CYS A 287 -16.05 23.08 13.84
N PHE A 288 -15.36 24.22 13.97
CA PHE A 288 -13.89 24.26 14.04
C PHE A 288 -13.37 23.36 15.17
N HIS A 289 -13.86 23.53 16.39
CA HIS A 289 -13.46 22.67 17.52
C HIS A 289 -14.11 21.29 17.49
N GLY A 290 -15.05 21.05 16.57
CA GLY A 290 -15.79 19.81 16.44
C GLY A 290 -16.70 19.47 17.61
N TRP A 291 -17.11 20.48 18.37
CA TRP A 291 -18.07 20.39 19.48
C TRP A 291 -19.52 20.28 19.01
N ASN A 292 -19.81 20.70 17.79
CA ASN A 292 -21.17 20.73 17.27
C ASN A 292 -21.71 19.31 17.05
N GLU A 293 -22.71 18.88 17.84
CA GLU A 293 -23.44 17.61 17.66
C GLU A 293 -24.09 17.50 16.26
N SER A 294 -24.63 18.60 15.71
CA SER A 294 -25.12 18.65 14.33
C SER A 294 -23.99 18.63 13.28
N ALA A 295 -22.77 19.06 13.62
CA ALA A 295 -21.59 18.89 12.76
C ALA A 295 -20.96 17.49 12.86
N LYS A 296 -21.10 16.80 13.99
CA LYS A 296 -20.84 15.35 14.07
C LYS A 296 -21.86 14.57 13.21
N ALA A 297 -23.04 15.14 13.00
CA ALA A 297 -24.06 14.59 12.12
C ALA A 297 -23.78 14.80 10.62
N TYR A 298 -22.74 15.56 10.21
CA TYR A 298 -22.32 15.56 8.80
C TYR A 298 -21.61 14.23 8.50
N PRO A 299 -22.22 13.31 7.74
CA PRO A 299 -21.74 11.92 7.67
C PRO A 299 -20.37 11.78 7.02
N ASP A 300 -20.03 12.71 6.13
CA ASP A 300 -18.80 12.67 5.31
C ASP A 300 -17.66 13.51 5.89
N ARG A 301 -17.81 14.02 7.12
CA ARG A 301 -16.78 14.86 7.77
C ARG A 301 -15.40 14.22 7.85
N SER A 302 -15.33 12.89 8.00
CA SER A 302 -14.06 12.14 8.08
C SER A 302 -13.43 11.82 6.73
N ILE A 303 -14.10 12.13 5.62
CA ILE A 303 -13.64 11.88 4.25
C ILE A 303 -13.59 13.15 3.39
N ALA A 304 -14.28 14.22 3.80
CA ALA A 304 -14.22 15.52 3.17
C ALA A 304 -12.92 16.24 3.53
N SER A 305 -12.31 16.91 2.56
CA SER A 305 -11.15 17.77 2.79
C SER A 305 -11.44 18.79 3.88
N MET A 306 -10.46 19.01 4.75
CA MET A 306 -10.48 20.10 5.71
C MET A 306 -10.68 21.44 5.02
N ARG A 307 -11.32 22.38 5.71
CA ARG A 307 -11.59 23.73 5.24
C ARG A 307 -10.85 24.76 6.10
N SER A 308 -10.53 25.90 5.48
CA SER A 308 -9.97 27.07 6.14
C SER A 308 -11.01 27.84 6.97
N TYR A 309 -10.61 28.25 8.18
CA TYR A 309 -11.37 29.09 9.10
C TYR A 309 -10.58 30.36 9.39
N ALA A 310 -10.97 31.46 8.73
CA ALA A 310 -10.26 32.74 8.78
C ALA A 310 -10.01 33.25 10.22
N LYS A 311 -10.96 33.04 11.14
CA LYS A 311 -10.83 33.44 12.56
C LYS A 311 -9.59 32.83 13.23
N TYR A 312 -9.25 31.59 12.87
CA TYR A 312 -8.18 30.81 13.49
C TYR A 312 -6.91 30.75 12.63
N HIS A 313 -6.93 31.29 11.41
CA HIS A 313 -5.76 31.38 10.54
C HIS A 313 -4.87 32.58 10.90
N SER A 314 -3.55 32.41 10.83
CA SER A 314 -2.57 33.44 11.13
C SER A 314 -2.63 34.57 10.09
N ALA A 315 -2.81 35.80 10.59
CA ALA A 315 -2.78 37.00 9.76
C ALA A 315 -1.37 37.57 9.59
N SER A 316 -0.37 37.01 10.28
CA SER A 316 1.01 37.44 10.16
C SER A 316 1.61 37.06 8.81
N GLU A 317 2.67 37.78 8.44
CA GLU A 317 3.56 37.37 7.36
C GLU A 317 4.15 35.98 7.66
N LYS A 318 4.32 35.19 6.60
CA LYS A 318 4.81 33.80 6.66
C LYS A 318 6.00 33.69 5.72
N ALA A 319 7.20 33.55 6.27
CA ALA A 319 8.44 33.37 5.52
C ALA A 319 8.93 31.93 5.70
N PHE A 320 9.21 31.22 4.61
CA PHE A 320 9.70 29.85 4.64
C PHE A 320 10.36 29.50 3.30
N LEU A 321 11.45 28.75 3.35
CA LEU A 321 12.20 28.25 2.20
C LEU A 321 12.53 29.36 1.19
N GLY A 322 12.84 30.58 1.65
CA GLY A 322 13.08 31.74 0.78
C GLY A 322 11.85 32.28 0.03
N SER A 323 10.64 31.88 0.41
CA SER A 323 9.36 32.43 -0.06
C SER A 323 8.67 33.20 1.06
N THR A 324 7.90 34.22 0.69
CA THR A 324 7.13 35.03 1.64
C THR A 324 5.67 35.10 1.20
N VAL A 325 4.75 34.80 2.13
CA VAL A 325 3.32 35.08 2.01
C VAL A 325 3.02 36.33 2.83
N ALA A 326 2.49 37.35 2.15
CA ALA A 326 2.16 38.63 2.77
C ALA A 326 1.15 38.47 3.93
N GLY A 327 1.31 39.29 4.96
CA GLY A 327 0.34 39.39 6.05
C GLY A 327 -1.07 39.69 5.53
N GLY A 328 -2.08 39.13 6.20
CA GLY A 328 -3.49 39.25 5.81
C GLY A 328 -3.94 38.34 4.65
N SER A 329 -3.05 37.56 4.02
CA SER A 329 -3.43 36.54 3.03
C SER A 329 -4.36 35.50 3.65
N ASP A 330 -5.37 35.06 2.89
CA ASP A 330 -6.26 33.99 3.34
C ASP A 330 -5.53 32.63 3.39
N GLY A 331 -6.19 31.65 4.03
CA GLY A 331 -5.62 30.33 4.25
C GLY A 331 -5.35 29.57 2.95
N ASP A 332 -6.28 29.58 2.00
CA ASP A 332 -6.15 28.86 0.73
C ASP A 332 -5.02 29.43 -0.14
N ALA A 333 -4.90 30.76 -0.21
CA ALA A 333 -3.80 31.45 -0.89
C ALA A 333 -2.45 31.13 -0.22
N SER A 334 -2.40 31.15 1.11
CA SER A 334 -1.20 30.80 1.88
C SER A 334 -0.77 29.35 1.61
N LEU A 335 -1.72 28.41 1.63
CA LEU A 335 -1.49 26.99 1.37
C LEU A 335 -0.98 26.77 -0.05
N LYS A 336 -1.59 27.45 -1.03
CA LYS A 336 -1.15 27.34 -2.43
C LYS A 336 0.33 27.71 -2.58
N VAL A 337 0.75 28.86 -2.05
CA VAL A 337 2.16 29.30 -2.12
C VAL A 337 3.08 28.28 -1.44
N ALA A 338 2.70 27.80 -0.25
CA ALA A 338 3.49 26.83 0.50
C ALA A 338 3.71 25.52 -0.27
N LEU A 339 2.63 24.92 -0.75
CA LEU A 339 2.70 23.64 -1.44
C LEU A 339 3.33 23.77 -2.83
N ASP A 340 3.15 24.89 -3.53
CA ASP A 340 3.84 25.17 -4.80
C ASP A 340 5.35 25.29 -4.57
N ARG A 341 5.76 25.99 -3.50
CA ARG A 341 7.18 26.11 -3.12
C ARG A 341 7.80 24.75 -2.80
N LEU A 342 7.11 23.94 -2.00
CA LEU A 342 7.57 22.59 -1.66
C LEU A 342 7.68 21.71 -2.90
N ALA A 343 6.65 21.63 -3.74
CA ALA A 343 6.67 20.79 -4.93
C ALA A 343 7.72 21.24 -5.97
N ALA A 344 8.02 22.54 -6.04
CA ALA A 344 9.06 23.09 -6.92
C ALA A 344 10.49 22.88 -6.38
N HIS A 345 10.66 22.52 -5.11
CA HIS A 345 11.98 22.39 -4.49
C HIS A 345 12.83 21.31 -5.19
N PRO A 346 14.13 21.57 -5.45
CA PRO A 346 14.99 20.65 -6.21
C PRO A 346 15.12 19.26 -5.56
N ASN A 347 15.15 19.18 -4.23
CA ASN A 347 15.22 17.91 -3.51
C ASN A 347 14.06 16.93 -3.75
N VAL A 348 12.86 17.40 -4.13
CA VAL A 348 11.68 16.51 -4.17
C VAL A 348 11.86 15.36 -5.16
N GLY A 349 12.43 15.65 -6.34
CA GLY A 349 12.68 14.65 -7.38
C GLY A 349 13.55 13.48 -6.89
N PRO A 350 14.81 13.73 -6.46
CA PRO A 350 15.68 12.67 -5.94
C PRO A 350 15.15 12.05 -4.64
N PHE A 351 14.57 12.84 -3.73
CA PHE A 351 14.08 12.34 -2.44
C PHE A 351 12.92 11.36 -2.59
N ILE A 352 11.89 11.72 -3.38
CA ILE A 352 10.73 10.85 -3.62
C ILE A 352 11.06 9.75 -4.61
N GLY A 353 11.86 10.04 -5.64
CA GLY A 353 12.33 9.05 -6.61
C GLY A 353 13.04 7.88 -5.91
N ARG A 354 14.00 8.17 -5.03
CA ARG A 354 14.71 7.13 -4.26
C ARG A 354 13.77 6.27 -3.42
N GLN A 355 12.82 6.88 -2.70
CA GLN A 355 11.89 6.16 -1.85
C GLN A 355 10.94 5.26 -2.66
N LEU A 356 10.44 5.74 -3.80
CA LEU A 356 9.61 4.92 -4.70
C LEU A 356 10.39 3.72 -5.26
N ILE A 357 11.66 3.91 -5.65
CA ILE A 357 12.52 2.81 -6.07
C ILE A 357 12.70 1.79 -4.92
N GLN A 358 12.90 2.26 -3.69
CA GLN A 358 13.03 1.37 -2.52
C GLN A 358 11.76 0.59 -2.21
N ARG A 359 10.60 1.25 -2.29
CA ARG A 359 9.31 0.58 -2.05
C ARG A 359 8.99 -0.45 -3.13
N LEU A 360 9.33 -0.18 -4.40
CA LEU A 360 8.89 -1.00 -5.53
C LEU A 360 9.94 -2.01 -6.02
N VAL A 361 11.24 -1.68 -6.01
CA VAL A 361 12.27 -2.41 -6.77
C VAL A 361 13.42 -2.92 -5.91
N THR A 362 14.20 -2.05 -5.27
CA THR A 362 15.45 -2.43 -4.57
C THR A 362 15.77 -1.52 -3.40
N SER A 363 16.28 -2.08 -2.30
CA SER A 363 16.62 -1.35 -1.07
C SER A 363 17.79 -0.35 -1.26
N HIS A 364 18.67 -0.60 -2.24
CA HIS A 364 19.84 0.23 -2.50
C HIS A 364 19.96 0.58 -4.00
N PRO A 365 19.15 1.54 -4.50
CA PRO A 365 19.30 2.00 -5.87
C PRO A 365 20.64 2.70 -6.08
N SER A 366 21.21 2.53 -7.28
CA SER A 366 22.40 3.31 -7.65
C SER A 366 22.07 4.80 -7.76
N PRO A 367 23.06 5.70 -7.58
CA PRO A 367 22.86 7.12 -7.83
C PRO A 367 22.34 7.41 -9.25
N ALA A 368 22.86 6.70 -10.25
CA ALA A 368 22.42 6.88 -11.64
C ALA A 368 20.94 6.50 -11.86
N TYR A 369 20.43 5.51 -11.12
CA TYR A 369 19.02 5.14 -11.16
C TYR A 369 18.15 6.25 -10.53
N VAL A 370 18.53 6.74 -9.35
CA VAL A 370 17.84 7.86 -8.72
C VAL A 370 17.85 9.09 -9.64
N GLU A 371 18.97 9.40 -10.29
CA GLU A 371 19.10 10.52 -11.21
C GLU A 371 18.14 10.43 -12.39
N ARG A 372 18.02 9.26 -13.03
CA ARG A 372 17.09 9.06 -14.15
C ARG A 372 15.63 9.24 -13.72
N VAL A 373 15.25 8.70 -12.56
CA VAL A 373 13.89 8.88 -12.02
C VAL A 373 13.64 10.33 -11.62
N ALA A 374 14.62 10.99 -11.01
CA ALA A 374 14.53 12.40 -10.62
C ALA A 374 14.41 13.33 -11.83
N LYS A 375 15.11 13.05 -12.95
CA LYS A 375 14.92 13.76 -14.22
C LYS A 375 13.49 13.68 -14.73
N VAL A 376 12.89 12.49 -14.69
CA VAL A 376 11.48 12.29 -15.08
C VAL A 376 10.52 12.98 -14.12
N PHE A 377 10.80 12.94 -12.81
CA PHE A 377 10.03 13.72 -11.84
C PHE A 377 10.11 15.21 -12.17
N ASN A 378 11.29 15.72 -12.53
CA ASN A 378 11.49 17.12 -12.82
C ASN A 378 10.79 17.56 -14.11
N ASN A 379 10.74 16.67 -15.10
CA ASN A 379 10.07 16.88 -16.38
C ASN A 379 9.74 15.52 -17.02
N ASN A 380 8.45 15.23 -17.22
CA ASN A 380 7.98 13.99 -17.84
C ASN A 380 8.22 13.89 -19.37
N GLY A 381 8.99 14.82 -19.95
CA GLY A 381 9.19 14.97 -21.40
C GLY A 381 8.21 15.93 -22.08
N SER A 382 7.21 16.46 -21.34
CA SER A 382 6.25 17.45 -21.81
C SER A 382 6.21 18.72 -20.93
N GLY A 383 7.25 18.94 -20.12
CA GLY A 383 7.37 20.10 -19.23
C GLY A 383 6.57 19.98 -17.92
N VAL A 384 5.98 18.81 -17.63
CA VAL A 384 5.20 18.60 -16.41
C VAL A 384 6.09 18.01 -15.31
N ARG A 385 6.23 18.76 -14.21
CA ARG A 385 6.90 18.31 -12.99
C ARG A 385 5.95 17.49 -12.12
N GLY A 386 6.44 16.42 -11.52
CA GLY A 386 5.72 15.61 -10.53
C GLY A 386 4.65 14.70 -11.13
N ASP A 387 4.70 14.39 -12.42
CA ASP A 387 3.81 13.40 -13.04
C ASP A 387 4.14 11.98 -12.53
N LEU A 388 3.33 11.48 -11.60
CA LEU A 388 3.56 10.18 -10.97
C LEU A 388 3.33 9.01 -11.93
N LYS A 389 2.54 9.18 -12.99
CA LYS A 389 2.43 8.16 -14.04
C LYS A 389 3.78 7.95 -14.70
N ALA A 390 4.43 9.03 -15.12
CA ALA A 390 5.74 8.98 -15.76
C ALA A 390 6.82 8.48 -14.79
N VAL A 391 6.80 8.93 -13.53
CA VAL A 391 7.76 8.51 -12.49
C VAL A 391 7.63 7.01 -12.19
N VAL A 392 6.42 6.48 -12.01
CA VAL A 392 6.20 5.04 -11.76
C VAL A 392 6.69 4.20 -12.95
N LYS A 393 6.44 4.64 -14.19
CA LYS A 393 7.01 3.97 -15.37
C LYS A 393 8.53 4.00 -15.37
N ALA A 394 9.13 5.15 -15.06
CA ALA A 394 10.59 5.30 -15.01
C ALA A 394 11.22 4.39 -13.95
N VAL A 395 10.58 4.22 -12.79
CA VAL A 395 11.00 3.25 -11.78
C VAL A 395 10.89 1.82 -12.32
N LEU A 396 9.71 1.39 -12.76
CA LEU A 396 9.50 -0.04 -13.08
C LEU A 396 10.20 -0.50 -14.37
N LEU A 397 10.48 0.43 -15.30
CA LEU A 397 11.10 0.13 -16.60
C LEU A 397 12.59 0.46 -16.65
N ASP A 398 13.18 0.97 -15.55
CA ASP A 398 14.61 1.28 -15.53
C ASP A 398 15.48 0.06 -15.86
N THR A 399 16.60 0.31 -16.53
CA THR A 399 17.59 -0.72 -16.84
C THR A 399 18.06 -1.51 -15.63
N GLU A 400 18.17 -0.91 -14.44
CA GLU A 400 18.53 -1.64 -13.22
C GLU A 400 17.39 -2.50 -12.69
N ALA A 401 16.14 -2.09 -12.92
CA ALA A 401 14.99 -2.92 -12.59
C ALA A 401 14.85 -4.11 -13.56
N ARG A 402 15.16 -3.92 -14.86
CA ARG A 402 14.82 -4.87 -15.94
C ARG A 402 16.00 -5.67 -16.51
N ALA A 403 17.25 -5.24 -16.37
CA ALA A 403 18.37 -6.01 -16.90
C ALA A 403 18.61 -7.27 -16.04
N PRO A 404 18.81 -8.47 -16.63
CA PRO A 404 19.20 -9.66 -15.88
C PRO A 404 20.54 -9.48 -15.15
N SER A 405 21.50 -8.77 -15.76
CA SER A 405 22.80 -8.47 -15.16
C SER A 405 22.70 -7.63 -13.88
N ALA A 406 21.70 -6.75 -13.79
CA ALA A 406 21.48 -5.94 -12.59
C ALA A 406 21.08 -6.79 -11.38
N ALA A 407 20.27 -7.83 -11.58
CA ALA A 407 19.82 -8.76 -10.54
C ALA A 407 20.95 -9.67 -10.00
N GLN A 408 22.05 -9.79 -10.75
CA GLN A 408 23.24 -10.55 -10.31
C GLN A 408 24.20 -9.73 -9.45
N ARG A 409 23.99 -8.41 -9.32
CA ARG A 409 24.84 -7.57 -8.45
C ARG A 409 24.50 -7.83 -6.98
N ASP A 410 25.52 -8.00 -6.15
CA ASP A 410 25.36 -8.20 -4.70
C ASP A 410 24.71 -7.02 -3.96
N SER A 411 24.67 -5.83 -4.59
CA SER A 411 24.03 -4.63 -4.05
C SER A 411 22.57 -4.47 -4.49
N PHE A 412 22.03 -5.38 -5.31
CA PHE A 412 20.69 -5.27 -5.87
C PHE A 412 19.69 -6.22 -5.21
N GLY A 413 18.45 -5.76 -5.13
CA GLY A 413 17.33 -6.47 -4.52
C GLY A 413 16.88 -5.80 -3.22
N LYS A 414 15.91 -6.42 -2.56
CA LYS A 414 15.39 -6.03 -1.24
C LYS A 414 14.92 -7.25 -0.47
N LEU A 415 14.78 -7.14 0.84
CA LEU A 415 13.92 -8.11 1.53
C LEU A 415 12.47 -7.82 1.18
N ARG A 416 11.70 -8.87 0.88
CA ARG A 416 10.24 -8.77 0.80
C ARG A 416 9.71 -8.37 2.16
N GLU A 417 8.89 -7.32 2.17
CA GLU A 417 8.19 -6.87 3.36
C GLU A 417 7.22 -7.96 3.84
N PRO A 418 7.01 -8.16 5.16
CA PRO A 418 6.14 -9.23 5.66
C PRO A 418 4.74 -9.28 5.02
N VAL A 419 4.10 -8.13 4.79
CA VAL A 419 2.81 -8.06 4.08
C VAL A 419 2.93 -8.63 2.66
N LEU A 420 3.99 -8.30 1.93
CA LEU A 420 4.24 -8.77 0.58
C LEU A 420 4.61 -10.26 0.51
N ARG A 421 5.23 -10.81 1.57
CA ARG A 421 5.49 -12.25 1.69
C ARG A 421 4.18 -13.03 1.69
N LEU A 422 3.22 -12.61 2.52
CA LEU A 422 1.91 -13.27 2.58
C LEU A 422 1.11 -13.04 1.29
N SER A 423 0.99 -11.79 0.82
CA SER A 423 0.19 -11.48 -0.36
C SER A 423 0.68 -12.21 -1.61
N LYS A 424 1.99 -12.40 -1.75
CA LYS A 424 2.58 -13.17 -2.86
C LYS A 424 2.10 -14.62 -2.84
N VAL A 425 2.10 -15.27 -1.68
CA VAL A 425 1.60 -16.65 -1.54
C VAL A 425 0.10 -16.70 -1.84
N LEU A 426 -0.69 -15.79 -1.27
CA LEU A 426 -2.14 -15.74 -1.49
C LEU A 426 -2.47 -15.60 -2.98
N ARG A 427 -1.78 -14.71 -3.71
CA ARG A 427 -2.01 -14.49 -5.14
C ARG A 427 -1.49 -15.64 -6.01
N ALA A 428 -0.31 -16.19 -5.71
CA ALA A 428 0.29 -17.28 -6.50
C ALA A 428 -0.58 -18.55 -6.51
N PHE A 429 -1.34 -18.77 -5.43
CA PHE A 429 -2.28 -19.87 -5.25
C PHE A 429 -3.75 -19.44 -5.26
N GLY A 430 -4.08 -18.33 -5.93
CA GLY A 430 -5.46 -17.96 -6.24
C GLY A 430 -6.40 -17.90 -5.03
N ALA A 431 -5.93 -17.39 -3.89
CA ALA A 431 -6.67 -17.44 -2.65
C ALA A 431 -8.01 -16.69 -2.73
N THR A 432 -9.03 -17.25 -2.07
CA THR A 432 -10.38 -16.66 -1.99
C THR A 432 -10.87 -16.60 -0.55
N SER A 433 -11.62 -15.57 -0.20
CA SER A 433 -12.35 -15.50 1.08
C SER A 433 -13.66 -16.29 0.98
N THR A 434 -13.90 -17.17 1.95
CA THR A 434 -15.12 -17.99 2.03
C THR A 434 -16.33 -17.21 2.54
N SER A 435 -16.10 -16.19 3.38
CA SER A 435 -17.13 -15.25 3.84
C SER A 435 -17.28 -14.02 2.94
N SER A 436 -16.36 -13.81 1.99
CA SER A 436 -16.15 -12.55 1.27
C SER A 436 -15.66 -11.38 2.14
N HIS A 437 -15.38 -11.60 3.43
CA HIS A 437 -14.97 -10.54 4.35
C HIS A 437 -13.46 -10.39 4.46
N TRP A 438 -12.66 -11.36 3.99
CA TRP A 438 -11.19 -11.33 4.09
C TRP A 438 -10.68 -11.10 5.51
N LEU A 439 -11.03 -12.01 6.42
CA LEU A 439 -10.85 -11.87 7.89
C LEU A 439 -9.38 -11.92 8.38
N ILE A 440 -8.46 -11.23 7.70
CA ILE A 440 -7.06 -11.06 8.12
C ILE A 440 -6.95 -9.72 8.86
N GLY A 441 -6.94 -9.81 10.19
CA GLY A 441 -6.87 -8.66 11.09
C GLY A 441 -5.45 -8.16 11.38
N ASN A 442 -5.21 -7.76 12.64
CA ASN A 442 -3.91 -7.29 13.11
C ASN A 442 -2.86 -8.41 13.07
N THR A 443 -1.68 -8.11 12.53
CA THR A 443 -0.53 -9.00 12.41
C THR A 443 0.79 -8.37 12.93
N ASP A 444 0.70 -7.42 13.87
CA ASP A 444 1.82 -6.63 14.39
C ASP A 444 2.80 -7.45 15.24
N ASP A 445 2.35 -8.55 15.87
CA ASP A 445 3.19 -9.36 16.76
C ASP A 445 4.29 -10.08 15.95
N PRO A 446 5.58 -9.72 16.09
CA PRO A 446 6.66 -10.34 15.35
C PRO A 446 6.99 -11.76 15.85
N GLY A 447 6.55 -12.16 17.04
CA GLY A 447 6.81 -13.49 17.60
C GLY A 447 5.82 -14.55 17.15
N THR A 448 4.61 -14.14 16.75
CA THR A 448 3.51 -15.07 16.41
C THR A 448 2.84 -14.80 15.06
N SER A 449 3.07 -13.62 14.47
CA SER A 449 2.41 -13.13 13.25
C SER A 449 3.43 -12.56 12.25
N LEU A 450 2.99 -11.72 11.30
CA LEU A 450 3.85 -11.14 10.27
C LEU A 450 4.85 -10.10 10.80
N GLY A 451 4.56 -9.46 11.94
CA GLY A 451 5.34 -8.32 12.43
C GLY A 451 5.06 -7.01 11.68
N GLN A 452 4.00 -6.94 10.88
CA GLN A 452 3.64 -5.77 10.08
C GLN A 452 2.18 -5.81 9.65
N THR A 453 1.36 -4.87 10.13
CA THR A 453 0.00 -4.67 9.62
C THR A 453 -0.08 -3.40 8.77
N PRO A 454 -0.69 -3.43 7.57
CA PRO A 454 -0.92 -2.23 6.77
C PRO A 454 -1.60 -1.11 7.57
N LEU A 455 -1.13 0.14 7.40
CA LEU A 455 -1.66 1.34 8.06
C LEU A 455 -1.50 1.35 9.61
N ARG A 456 -0.64 0.49 10.18
CA ARG A 456 -0.31 0.47 11.61
C ARG A 456 1.17 0.76 11.88
N SER A 457 1.71 1.76 11.20
CA SER A 457 3.10 2.18 11.36
C SER A 457 3.42 2.54 12.83
N PRO A 458 4.52 2.07 13.41
CA PRO A 458 4.87 2.36 14.80
C PRO A 458 5.32 3.81 15.03
N SER A 459 5.64 4.55 13.97
CA SER A 459 6.02 5.96 14.04
C SER A 459 5.74 6.69 12.72
N VAL A 460 5.91 8.02 12.72
CA VAL A 460 5.88 8.87 11.51
C VAL A 460 6.91 8.45 10.46
N PHE A 461 8.00 7.79 10.87
CA PHE A 461 9.01 7.22 9.97
C PHE A 461 8.63 5.87 9.36
N ASN A 462 7.35 5.49 9.49
CA ASN A 462 6.84 4.18 9.06
C ASN A 462 7.48 3.01 9.86
N PHE A 463 7.38 1.78 9.36
CA PHE A 463 8.00 0.57 9.96
C PHE A 463 9.54 0.63 9.98
N TYR A 464 10.14 1.29 9.00
CA TYR A 464 11.59 1.34 8.85
C TYR A 464 12.04 2.55 8.02
N ARG A 465 13.23 3.06 8.33
CA ARG A 465 13.78 4.29 7.74
C ARG A 465 14.37 4.03 6.36
N PRO A 466 14.09 4.85 5.33
CA PRO A 466 14.65 4.69 3.97
C PRO A 466 16.18 4.61 3.92
N GLY A 467 16.88 5.27 4.85
CA GLY A 467 18.34 5.27 4.94
C GLY A 467 18.94 4.21 5.86
N TYR A 468 18.16 3.26 6.40
CA TYR A 468 18.68 2.30 7.37
C TYR A 468 19.71 1.35 6.76
N VAL A 469 20.85 1.24 7.43
CA VAL A 469 21.96 0.34 7.13
C VAL A 469 22.10 -0.60 8.35
N PRO A 470 21.91 -1.92 8.20
CA PRO A 470 21.94 -2.84 9.33
C PRO A 470 23.36 -2.95 9.90
N PRO A 471 23.60 -2.56 11.17
CA PRO A 471 24.93 -2.54 11.77
C PRO A 471 25.54 -3.94 11.87
N ASN A 472 26.87 -4.04 11.92
CA ASN A 472 27.61 -5.30 12.06
C ASN A 472 27.31 -6.34 10.94
N THR A 473 27.01 -5.87 9.73
CA THR A 473 26.75 -6.72 8.56
C THR A 473 27.68 -6.39 7.39
N LEU A 474 27.71 -7.27 6.37
CA LEU A 474 28.37 -6.99 5.08
C LEU A 474 27.78 -5.77 4.38
N ALA A 475 26.49 -5.48 4.58
CA ALA A 475 25.86 -4.27 4.05
C ALA A 475 26.42 -3.01 4.72
N ALA A 476 26.62 -3.01 6.04
CA ALA A 476 27.26 -1.90 6.75
C ALA A 476 28.70 -1.64 6.29
N ALA A 477 29.50 -2.69 6.10
CA ALA A 477 30.88 -2.57 5.60
C ALA A 477 30.97 -1.93 4.21
N ARG A 478 29.86 -1.91 3.47
CA ARG A 478 29.74 -1.35 2.10
C ARG A 478 28.77 -0.17 2.02
N SER A 479 28.27 0.32 3.15
CA SER A 479 27.27 1.40 3.23
C SER A 479 26.00 1.16 2.39
N LEU A 480 25.57 -0.10 2.27
CA LEU A 480 24.36 -0.48 1.53
C LEU A 480 23.12 -0.30 2.40
N THR A 481 22.15 0.46 1.91
CA THR A 481 20.85 0.60 2.57
C THR A 481 20.04 -0.69 2.41
N VAL A 482 19.56 -1.23 3.53
CA VAL A 482 18.66 -2.39 3.56
C VAL A 482 17.53 -2.09 4.54
N PRO A 483 16.61 -1.17 4.20
CA PRO A 483 15.66 -0.62 5.16
C PRO A 483 14.82 -1.68 5.88
N GLU A 484 14.37 -2.69 5.16
CA GLU A 484 13.53 -3.78 5.66
C GLU A 484 14.21 -4.63 6.75
N MET A 485 15.55 -4.60 6.86
CA MET A 485 16.26 -5.26 7.96
C MET A 485 16.02 -4.60 9.31
N GLN A 486 15.52 -3.36 9.37
CA GLN A 486 15.24 -2.69 10.66
C GLN A 486 14.13 -3.41 11.46
N ILE A 487 13.24 -4.12 10.77
CA ILE A 487 12.19 -4.94 11.38
C ILE A 487 12.46 -6.44 11.23
N THR A 488 13.66 -6.83 10.77
CA THR A 488 14.05 -8.24 10.59
C THR A 488 15.09 -8.61 11.64
N HIS A 489 14.63 -9.24 12.72
CA HIS A 489 15.43 -9.76 13.82
C HIS A 489 15.02 -11.20 14.16
N GLU A 490 15.75 -11.87 15.05
CA GLU A 490 15.62 -13.30 15.36
C GLU A 490 14.18 -13.70 15.68
N THR A 491 13.51 -12.91 16.53
CA THR A 491 12.09 -13.11 16.87
C THR A 491 11.19 -13.03 15.64
N SER A 492 11.35 -12.02 14.79
CA SER A 492 10.53 -11.85 13.58
C SER A 492 10.73 -12.98 12.56
N VAL A 493 11.95 -13.51 12.46
CA VAL A 493 12.28 -14.62 11.55
C VAL A 493 11.62 -15.91 12.05
N ALA A 494 11.74 -16.22 13.33
CA ALA A 494 11.08 -17.37 13.94
C ALA A 494 9.56 -17.25 13.93
N GLY A 495 9.03 -16.06 14.23
CA GLY A 495 7.60 -15.77 14.20
C GLY A 495 7.00 -15.90 12.81
N TYR A 496 7.67 -15.38 11.77
CA TYR A 496 7.26 -15.57 10.38
C TYR A 496 7.19 -17.04 9.99
N ALA A 497 8.21 -17.84 10.34
CA ALA A 497 8.20 -19.27 10.07
C ALA A 497 7.03 -19.97 10.78
N ASN A 498 6.78 -19.67 12.06
CA ASN A 498 5.65 -20.22 12.82
C ASN A 498 4.29 -19.80 12.23
N PHE A 499 4.16 -18.54 11.82
CA PHE A 499 2.98 -18.01 11.16
C PHE A 499 2.71 -18.73 9.84
N MET A 500 3.71 -18.83 8.96
CA MET A 500 3.57 -19.53 7.68
C MET A 500 3.30 -21.02 7.85
N ARG A 501 3.86 -21.67 8.88
CA ARG A 501 3.49 -23.05 9.23
C ARG A 501 2.00 -23.16 9.52
N SER A 502 1.43 -22.23 10.30
CA SER A 502 0.00 -22.18 10.59
C SER A 502 -0.83 -21.95 9.31
N VAL A 503 -0.42 -21.02 8.44
CA VAL A 503 -1.11 -20.76 7.17
C VAL A 503 -1.17 -22.03 6.31
N VAL A 504 -0.03 -22.71 6.17
CA VAL A 504 0.09 -23.92 5.35
C VAL A 504 -0.68 -25.10 5.96
N GLN A 505 -0.62 -25.30 7.27
CA GLN A 505 -1.37 -26.36 7.96
C GLN A 505 -2.87 -26.18 7.80
N ASN A 506 -3.37 -24.95 7.94
CA ASN A 506 -4.78 -24.61 7.83
C ASN A 506 -5.28 -24.39 6.39
N ASN A 507 -4.41 -24.57 5.39
CA ASN A 507 -4.71 -24.26 3.98
C ASN A 507 -5.23 -22.81 3.77
N GLY A 508 -4.86 -21.89 4.65
CA GLY A 508 -5.45 -20.57 4.68
C GLY A 508 -5.09 -19.74 5.89
N VAL A 509 -5.56 -18.50 5.91
CA VAL A 509 -5.21 -17.46 6.89
C VAL A 509 -6.46 -16.65 7.28
N GLY A 510 -6.35 -15.90 8.36
CA GLY A 510 -7.42 -15.08 8.92
C GLY A 510 -8.22 -15.78 10.02
N GLU A 511 -9.29 -15.15 10.47
CA GLU A 511 -10.21 -15.73 11.44
C GLU A 511 -11.03 -16.85 10.78
N THR A 512 -11.52 -17.78 11.60
CA THR A 512 -12.49 -18.79 11.14
C THR A 512 -13.88 -18.15 11.20
N PRO A 513 -14.60 -18.03 10.07
CA PRO A 513 -15.96 -17.49 10.08
C PRO A 513 -16.88 -18.27 11.04
N ALA A 514 -17.89 -17.59 11.58
CA ALA A 514 -18.85 -18.23 12.47
C ALA A 514 -19.52 -19.44 11.81
N GLY A 515 -19.44 -20.61 12.45
CA GLY A 515 -19.98 -21.87 11.92
C GLY A 515 -19.10 -22.58 10.88
N ALA A 516 -17.96 -22.02 10.49
CA ALA A 516 -16.99 -22.66 9.60
C ALA A 516 -15.98 -23.52 10.38
N SER A 517 -15.34 -24.46 9.68
CA SER A 517 -14.24 -25.29 10.21
C SER A 517 -12.87 -24.91 9.66
N THR A 518 -12.81 -23.97 8.71
CA THR A 518 -11.61 -23.54 8.02
C THR A 518 -11.39 -22.04 8.17
N ARG A 519 -10.15 -21.60 7.97
CA ARG A 519 -9.77 -20.18 7.94
C ARG A 519 -10.49 -19.46 6.80
N ASP A 520 -10.84 -18.19 6.97
CA ASP A 520 -11.64 -17.47 5.99
C ASP A 520 -10.99 -17.41 4.60
N VAL A 521 -9.71 -17.04 4.53
CA VAL A 521 -8.97 -16.89 3.26
C VAL A 521 -8.25 -18.20 2.95
N GLN A 522 -8.79 -18.95 2.00
CA GLN A 522 -8.31 -20.28 1.62
C GLN A 522 -7.42 -20.24 0.37
N LEU A 523 -6.32 -20.99 0.38
CA LEU A 523 -5.46 -21.21 -0.78
C LEU A 523 -6.08 -22.26 -1.73
N ASP A 524 -5.99 -22.03 -3.04
CA ASP A 524 -6.25 -23.06 -4.05
C ASP A 524 -4.98 -23.90 -4.27
N LEU A 525 -4.91 -25.03 -3.58
CA LEU A 525 -3.83 -26.01 -3.71
C LEU A 525 -4.19 -27.19 -4.62
N SER A 526 -5.24 -27.09 -5.44
CA SER A 526 -5.70 -28.18 -6.31
C SER A 526 -4.59 -28.70 -7.24
N ALA A 527 -3.89 -27.80 -7.94
CA ALA A 527 -2.78 -28.13 -8.81
C ALA A 527 -1.61 -28.79 -8.05
N ALA A 528 -1.30 -28.30 -6.85
CA ALA A 528 -0.23 -28.87 -6.03
C ALA A 528 -0.61 -30.27 -5.51
N ARG A 529 -1.88 -30.47 -5.12
CA ARG A 529 -2.40 -31.79 -4.72
C ARG A 529 -2.36 -32.79 -5.86
N ALA A 530 -2.65 -32.37 -7.10
CA ALA A 530 -2.52 -33.24 -8.27
C ALA A 530 -1.08 -33.69 -8.53
N ALA A 531 -0.08 -32.87 -8.16
CA ALA A 531 1.34 -33.18 -8.29
C ALA A 531 1.95 -33.89 -7.06
N ALA A 532 1.20 -34.12 -5.98
CA ALA A 532 1.76 -34.58 -4.70
C ALA A 532 2.48 -35.95 -4.77
N HIS A 533 2.06 -36.82 -5.69
CA HIS A 533 2.71 -38.11 -5.94
C HIS A 533 4.02 -38.03 -6.72
N LYS A 534 4.32 -36.87 -7.30
CA LYS A 534 5.43 -36.62 -8.22
C LYS A 534 6.29 -35.47 -7.66
N PRO A 535 7.26 -35.77 -6.79
CA PRO A 535 8.03 -34.75 -6.08
C PRO A 535 8.68 -33.72 -7.00
N ASP A 536 9.18 -34.15 -8.15
CA ASP A 536 9.75 -33.32 -9.21
C ASP A 536 8.73 -32.32 -9.79
N GLU A 537 7.53 -32.78 -10.16
CA GLU A 537 6.45 -31.91 -10.66
C GLU A 537 5.96 -30.94 -9.57
N LEU A 538 5.90 -31.37 -8.31
CA LEU A 538 5.50 -30.52 -7.19
C LEU A 538 6.51 -29.39 -6.94
N VAL A 539 7.81 -29.72 -6.95
CA VAL A 539 8.89 -28.74 -6.79
C VAL A 539 8.93 -27.78 -7.98
N ALA A 540 8.74 -28.29 -9.20
CA ALA A 540 8.64 -27.46 -10.40
C ALA A 540 7.46 -26.47 -10.32
N LEU A 541 6.31 -26.91 -9.78
CA LEU A 541 5.17 -26.02 -9.52
C LEU A 541 5.52 -24.93 -8.50
N MET A 542 6.17 -25.26 -7.38
CA MET A 542 6.62 -24.25 -6.41
C MET A 542 7.59 -23.25 -7.06
N ASN A 543 8.54 -23.74 -7.85
CA ASN A 543 9.49 -22.93 -8.58
C ASN A 543 8.80 -21.93 -9.53
N SER A 544 7.87 -22.40 -10.36
CA SER A 544 7.09 -21.52 -11.25
C SER A 544 6.28 -20.50 -10.46
N ARG A 545 5.49 -20.93 -9.46
CA ARG A 545 4.54 -20.05 -8.74
C ARG A 545 5.20 -19.02 -7.84
N LEU A 546 6.28 -19.40 -7.16
CA LEU A 546 6.88 -18.56 -6.12
C LEU A 546 8.20 -17.91 -6.57
N PHE A 547 8.93 -18.52 -7.51
CA PHE A 547 10.26 -18.08 -7.92
C PHE A 547 10.36 -17.72 -9.41
N GLY A 548 9.29 -17.88 -10.20
CA GLY A 548 9.29 -17.61 -11.63
C GLY A 548 10.26 -18.48 -12.42
N GLY A 549 10.53 -19.70 -11.95
CA GLY A 549 11.50 -20.60 -12.57
C GLY A 549 12.95 -20.41 -12.10
N ALA A 550 13.22 -19.43 -11.24
CA ALA A 550 14.57 -19.09 -10.76
C ALA A 550 14.94 -19.68 -9.38
N MET A 551 14.21 -20.70 -8.90
CA MET A 551 14.59 -21.44 -7.69
C MET A 551 15.97 -22.08 -7.88
N PRO A 552 16.95 -21.82 -6.98
CA PRO A 552 18.26 -22.48 -7.08
C PRO A 552 18.15 -23.99 -6.96
N ALA A 553 18.98 -24.73 -7.72
CA ALA A 553 18.99 -26.19 -7.71
C ALA A 553 19.17 -26.77 -6.31
N ALA A 554 20.06 -26.20 -5.50
CA ALA A 554 20.27 -26.63 -4.11
C ALA A 554 19.00 -26.54 -3.25
N LEU A 555 18.19 -25.49 -3.42
CA LEU A 555 16.91 -25.36 -2.72
C LEU A 555 15.89 -26.36 -3.27
N ALA A 556 15.82 -26.53 -4.59
CA ALA A 556 14.94 -27.51 -5.23
C ALA A 556 15.22 -28.94 -4.74
N ASP A 557 16.50 -29.34 -4.71
CA ASP A 557 16.95 -30.66 -4.23
C ASP A 557 16.61 -30.87 -2.75
N GLN A 558 16.80 -29.85 -1.90
CA GLN A 558 16.43 -29.90 -0.49
C GLN A 558 14.92 -30.09 -0.29
N ILE A 559 14.10 -29.33 -1.03
CA ILE A 559 12.64 -29.46 -0.96
C ILE A 559 12.22 -30.84 -1.47
N GLN A 560 12.79 -31.29 -2.59
CA GLN A 560 12.48 -32.60 -3.15
C GLN A 560 12.78 -33.73 -2.16
N ALA A 561 13.99 -33.76 -1.60
CA ALA A 561 14.39 -34.76 -0.61
C ALA A 561 13.46 -34.75 0.62
N ALA A 562 13.06 -33.56 1.10
CA ALA A 562 12.14 -33.43 2.23
C ALA A 562 10.75 -33.99 1.89
N VAL A 563 10.21 -33.69 0.70
CA VAL A 563 8.93 -34.22 0.22
C VAL A 563 8.97 -35.74 0.04
N GLU A 564 10.06 -36.28 -0.48
CA GLU A 564 10.27 -37.73 -0.68
C GLU A 564 10.31 -38.50 0.65
N SER A 565 10.75 -37.86 1.74
CA SER A 565 10.73 -38.46 3.08
C SER A 565 9.31 -38.81 3.58
N ILE A 566 8.27 -38.18 3.02
CA ILE A 566 6.88 -38.51 3.31
C ILE A 566 6.44 -39.59 2.32
N THR A 567 6.30 -40.83 2.77
CA THR A 567 5.76 -41.91 1.93
C THR A 567 4.25 -41.75 1.75
N ILE A 568 3.76 -41.74 0.51
CA ILE A 568 2.33 -41.86 0.24
C ILE A 568 1.99 -43.35 0.06
N PRO A 569 1.12 -43.94 0.91
CA PRO A 569 0.74 -45.34 0.77
C PRO A 569 0.02 -45.58 -0.56
N LEU A 570 0.01 -46.83 -1.04
CA LEU A 570 -0.89 -47.21 -2.14
C LEU A 570 -2.35 -47.04 -1.68
N LEU A 571 -3.19 -46.45 -2.52
CA LEU A 571 -4.59 -46.23 -2.18
C LEU A 571 -5.35 -47.57 -2.14
N THR A 572 -6.04 -47.81 -1.03
CA THR A 572 -6.94 -48.94 -0.83
C THR A 572 -8.31 -48.43 -0.35
N SER A 573 -9.32 -49.31 -0.33
CA SER A 573 -10.65 -48.96 0.16
C SER A 573 -10.70 -48.58 1.65
N THR A 574 -9.66 -48.91 2.42
CA THR A 574 -9.64 -48.72 3.89
C THR A 574 -8.69 -47.62 4.36
N ASN A 575 -7.84 -47.06 3.50
CA ASN A 575 -6.79 -46.12 3.89
C ASN A 575 -6.91 -44.72 3.27
N MET A 576 -8.06 -44.37 2.68
CA MET A 576 -8.29 -43.08 2.01
C MET A 576 -7.83 -41.88 2.85
N VAL A 577 -8.21 -41.83 4.14
CA VAL A 577 -7.83 -40.72 5.04
C VAL A 577 -6.32 -40.60 5.21
N ALA A 578 -5.61 -41.72 5.38
CA ALA A 578 -4.15 -41.73 5.52
C ALA A 578 -3.46 -41.34 4.20
N TRP A 579 -4.01 -41.79 3.06
CA TRP A 579 -3.55 -41.41 1.73
C TRP A 579 -3.72 -39.91 1.47
N GLU A 580 -4.88 -39.34 1.80
CA GLU A 580 -5.15 -37.89 1.67
C GLU A 580 -4.27 -37.06 2.60
N ALA A 581 -4.05 -37.53 3.82
CA ALA A 581 -3.17 -36.88 4.78
C ALA A 581 -1.71 -36.85 4.28
N ALA A 582 -1.19 -37.97 3.76
CA ALA A 582 0.16 -38.05 3.20
C ALA A 582 0.34 -37.11 1.99
N ASN A 583 -0.63 -37.10 1.07
CA ASN A 583 -0.67 -36.17 -0.06
C ASN A 583 -0.64 -34.71 0.38
N SER A 584 -1.53 -34.35 1.32
CA SER A 584 -1.60 -33.00 1.86
C SER A 584 -0.31 -32.59 2.56
N ASN A 585 0.33 -33.50 3.29
CA ASN A 585 1.57 -33.23 4.00
C ASN A 585 2.75 -32.99 3.04
N ARG A 586 2.82 -33.69 1.90
CA ARG A 586 3.82 -33.38 0.86
C ARG A 586 3.65 -31.97 0.29
N VAL A 587 2.44 -31.59 -0.08
CA VAL A 587 2.13 -30.24 -0.58
C VAL A 587 2.47 -29.18 0.45
N ARG A 588 2.07 -29.40 1.71
CA ARG A 588 2.35 -28.50 2.82
C ARG A 588 3.85 -28.35 3.04
N LEU A 589 4.61 -29.44 3.05
CA LEU A 589 6.05 -29.40 3.26
C LEU A 589 6.75 -28.64 2.12
N ALA A 590 6.37 -28.90 0.87
CA ALA A 590 6.93 -28.20 -0.28
C ALA A 590 6.67 -26.68 -0.23
N LEU A 591 5.43 -26.29 0.06
CA LEU A 591 5.04 -24.89 0.17
C LEU A 591 5.73 -24.22 1.36
N TYR A 592 5.75 -24.88 2.53
CA TYR A 592 6.35 -24.33 3.74
C TYR A 592 7.86 -24.06 3.55
N LEU A 593 8.63 -25.06 3.09
CA LEU A 593 10.06 -24.89 2.85
C LEU A 593 10.36 -23.84 1.79
N SER A 594 9.51 -23.73 0.77
CA SER A 594 9.63 -22.67 -0.23
C SER A 594 9.50 -21.29 0.40
N VAL A 595 8.45 -21.03 1.18
CA VAL A 595 8.12 -19.67 1.65
C VAL A 595 8.95 -19.20 2.85
N VAL A 596 9.61 -20.11 3.57
CA VAL A 596 10.53 -19.74 4.66
C VAL A 596 11.99 -19.67 4.21
N SER A 597 12.28 -20.00 2.96
CA SER A 597 13.64 -19.93 2.40
C SER A 597 14.15 -18.49 2.27
N PRO A 598 15.45 -18.23 2.48
CA PRO A 598 16.06 -16.94 2.17
C PRO A 598 15.81 -16.48 0.73
N GLU A 599 15.81 -17.42 -0.22
CA GLU A 599 15.55 -17.20 -1.65
C GLU A 599 14.14 -16.64 -1.90
N PHE A 600 13.14 -17.09 -1.14
CA PHE A 600 11.79 -16.53 -1.20
C PHE A 600 11.66 -15.23 -0.40
N ILE A 601 12.49 -15.00 0.62
CA ILE A 601 12.43 -13.75 1.38
C ILE A 601 13.13 -12.61 0.62
N VAL A 602 14.17 -12.90 -0.16
CA VAL A 602 14.92 -11.89 -0.95
C VAL A 602 14.30 -11.68 -2.33
N GLN A 603 13.82 -10.46 -2.61
CA GLN A 603 13.30 -10.04 -3.91
C GLN A 603 14.43 -9.46 -4.77
N LYS A 604 14.65 -10.06 -5.94
CA LYS A 604 15.58 -9.60 -6.97
C LYS A 604 14.87 -9.38 -8.30
#